data_AF-A0A4Z0D4Z0-F1
#
_entry.id   AF-A0A4Z0D4Z0-F1
#
_cell.length_a   1.000
_cell.length_b   1.000
_cell.length_c   1.000
_cell.angle_alpha   90.00
_cell.angle_beta   90.00
_cell.angle_gamma   90.00
#
_symmetry.space_group_name_H-M   'P 1'
#
loop_
_entity.id
_entity.type
_entity.pdbx_description
1 polymer ?
#
loop_
_entity_poly.entity_id
_entity_poly.type
_entity_poly.pdbx_seq_one_letter_code
_entity_poly.pdbx_strand_id
1 'polypeptide(L)'
;MINMFSYTGYYSSWFIFVLPAILFATYAQMKISSSYKKYSKIPSKSGLTGAQVARYILDKNGLNEVRIEQVRGVLTDHYDPRARVLRLSPEVYSGSSIASVSVASHEVGHAIQHQDGYFPLILRNTIAPIAMFGSNLVWIFIILGFIFSPFFINLGIALFIAAVLFQIVTLPVEFNASRRALQQLENGIISRDQIDQAESMLKAAALTYVAATLVAISELLRLLAITNRRR
;
A
#
# COMPACT_ATOMS: atom_id res chain seq x y z
N MET A 1 -29.23 32.47 -10.61
CA MET A 1 -28.76 31.47 -11.59
C MET A 1 -27.38 31.00 -11.18
N ILE A 2 -27.30 29.97 -10.34
CA ILE A 2 -26.01 29.33 -10.00
C ILE A 2 -25.56 28.62 -11.27
N ASN A 3 -24.43 29.08 -11.82
CA ASN A 3 -23.97 28.78 -13.19
C ASN A 3 -24.02 27.27 -13.53
N MET A 4 -24.90 26.91 -14.46
CA MET A 4 -24.98 25.57 -15.04
C MET A 4 -23.64 25.16 -15.70
N PHE A 5 -22.83 26.15 -16.13
CA PHE A 5 -21.45 25.99 -16.60
C PHE A 5 -20.43 25.60 -15.52
N SER A 6 -20.61 26.07 -14.28
CA SER A 6 -19.76 25.71 -13.13
C SER A 6 -20.02 24.27 -12.70
N TYR A 7 -21.29 23.84 -12.76
CA TYR A 7 -21.69 22.46 -12.48
C TYR A 7 -21.11 21.51 -13.55
N THR A 8 -21.34 21.78 -14.84
CA THR A 8 -20.79 20.96 -15.94
C THR A 8 -19.26 20.89 -15.94
N GLY A 9 -18.55 22.00 -15.64
CA GLY A 9 -17.10 22.01 -15.52
C GLY A 9 -16.55 21.19 -14.34
N TYR A 10 -17.27 21.13 -13.22
CA TYR A 10 -16.90 20.33 -12.04
C TYR A 10 -17.09 18.83 -12.32
N TYR A 11 -18.25 18.42 -12.83
CA TYR A 11 -18.50 17.02 -13.23
C TYR A 11 -17.55 16.57 -14.34
N SER A 12 -17.35 17.39 -15.38
CA SER A 12 -16.45 17.07 -16.48
C SER A 12 -15.01 16.83 -16.00
N SER A 13 -14.48 17.66 -15.10
CA SER A 13 -13.13 17.45 -14.55
C SER A 13 -13.01 16.17 -13.73
N TRP A 14 -14.05 15.80 -12.97
CA TRP A 14 -14.06 14.58 -12.19
C TRP A 14 -14.04 13.33 -13.07
N PHE A 15 -14.86 13.31 -14.13
CA PHE A 15 -14.89 12.19 -15.08
C PHE A 15 -13.59 12.04 -15.87
N ILE A 16 -12.90 13.14 -16.17
CA ILE A 16 -11.63 13.09 -16.92
C ILE A 16 -10.48 12.60 -16.04
N PHE A 17 -10.33 13.13 -14.83
CA PHE A 17 -9.15 12.86 -14.01
C PHE A 17 -9.35 11.67 -13.05
N VAL A 18 -10.50 11.61 -12.37
CA VAL A 18 -10.69 10.71 -11.22
C VAL A 18 -11.30 9.38 -11.65
N LEU A 19 -12.28 9.38 -12.56
CA LEU A 19 -12.95 8.15 -12.99
C LEU A 19 -11.96 7.08 -13.52
N PRO A 20 -11.00 7.39 -14.41
CA PRO A 20 -10.06 6.38 -14.89
C PRO A 20 -9.21 5.78 -13.75
N ALA A 21 -8.79 6.61 -12.80
CA ALA A 21 -8.00 6.17 -11.65
C ALA A 21 -8.83 5.27 -10.70
N ILE A 22 -10.12 5.60 -10.47
CA ILE A 22 -11.03 4.76 -9.68
C ILE A 22 -11.28 3.42 -10.38
N LEU A 23 -11.48 3.42 -11.70
CA LEU A 23 -11.66 2.17 -12.46
C LEU A 23 -10.41 1.29 -12.35
N PHE A 24 -9.22 1.89 -12.46
CA PHE A 24 -7.97 1.18 -12.26
C PHE A 24 -7.79 0.67 -10.83
N ALA A 25 -8.16 1.45 -9.81
CA ALA A 25 -8.15 1.01 -8.41
C ALA A 25 -9.11 -0.14 -8.13
N THR A 26 -10.29 -0.10 -8.74
CA THR A 26 -11.26 -1.20 -8.68
C THR A 26 -10.67 -2.46 -9.31
N TYR A 27 -10.05 -2.34 -10.48
CA TYR A 27 -9.34 -3.43 -11.13
C TYR A 27 -8.22 -3.99 -10.25
N ALA A 28 -7.39 -3.13 -9.65
CA ALA A 28 -6.31 -3.54 -8.76
C ALA A 28 -6.84 -4.31 -7.54
N GLN A 29 -7.94 -3.84 -6.94
CA GLN A 29 -8.60 -4.52 -5.82
C GLN A 29 -9.17 -5.88 -6.22
N MET A 30 -9.78 -5.99 -7.40
CA MET A 30 -10.23 -7.27 -7.95
C MET A 30 -9.05 -8.21 -8.23
N LYS A 31 -7.92 -7.67 -8.71
CA LYS A 31 -6.71 -8.44 -9.00
C LYS A 31 -6.08 -9.03 -7.76
N ILE A 32 -5.87 -8.26 -6.69
CA ILE A 32 -5.32 -8.80 -5.43
C ILE A 32 -6.26 -9.85 -4.81
N SER A 33 -7.57 -9.59 -4.80
CA SER A 33 -8.56 -10.52 -4.25
C SER A 33 -8.61 -11.85 -5.03
N SER A 34 -8.63 -11.77 -6.37
CA SER A 34 -8.61 -12.97 -7.22
C SER A 34 -7.30 -13.75 -7.14
N SER A 35 -6.16 -13.06 -7.10
CA SER A 35 -4.85 -13.69 -6.87
C SER A 35 -4.79 -14.38 -5.51
N TYR A 36 -5.20 -13.71 -4.43
CA TYR A 36 -5.22 -14.30 -3.10
C TYR A 36 -6.11 -15.55 -3.04
N LYS A 37 -7.33 -15.48 -3.59
CA LYS A 37 -8.25 -16.63 -3.67
C LYS A 37 -7.70 -17.79 -4.50
N LYS A 38 -6.93 -17.50 -5.54
CA LYS A 38 -6.28 -18.52 -6.38
C LYS A 38 -5.11 -19.17 -5.64
N TYR A 39 -4.17 -18.36 -5.15
CA TYR A 39 -2.91 -18.84 -4.58
C TYR A 39 -3.02 -19.35 -3.14
N SER A 40 -4.10 -19.01 -2.42
CA SER A 40 -4.43 -19.63 -1.13
C SER A 40 -4.82 -21.10 -1.24
N LYS A 41 -5.28 -21.53 -2.42
CA LYS A 41 -5.66 -22.93 -2.69
C LYS A 41 -4.50 -23.80 -3.18
N ILE A 42 -3.37 -23.18 -3.52
CA ILE A 42 -2.20 -23.90 -4.03
C ILE A 42 -1.23 -24.08 -2.86
N PRO A 43 -1.02 -25.30 -2.36
CA PRO A 43 -0.07 -25.56 -1.29
C PRO A 43 1.37 -25.29 -1.77
N SER A 44 2.18 -24.67 -0.92
CA SER A 44 3.63 -24.59 -1.11
C SER A 44 4.23 -25.99 -0.98
N LYS A 45 5.13 -26.37 -1.88
CA LYS A 45 5.80 -27.69 -1.83
C LYS A 45 6.71 -27.86 -0.62
N SER A 46 7.10 -26.77 0.04
CA SER A 46 7.87 -26.83 1.29
C SER A 46 7.08 -27.40 2.47
N GLY A 47 5.75 -27.33 2.42
CA GLY A 47 4.88 -27.66 3.55
C GLY A 47 4.97 -26.70 4.74
N LEU A 48 5.84 -25.68 4.68
CA LEU A 48 6.02 -24.71 5.76
C LEU A 48 4.83 -23.74 5.82
N THR A 49 4.42 -23.38 7.03
CA THR A 49 3.43 -22.32 7.24
C THR A 49 4.04 -20.93 7.01
N GLY A 50 3.21 -19.91 6.81
CA GLY A 50 3.68 -18.52 6.70
C GLY A 50 4.49 -18.08 7.92
N ALA A 51 4.09 -18.47 9.14
CA ALA A 51 4.86 -18.19 10.35
C ALA A 51 6.24 -18.90 10.36
N GLN A 52 6.31 -20.15 9.90
CA GLN A 52 7.57 -20.89 9.80
C GLN A 52 8.51 -20.30 8.74
N VAL A 53 7.95 -19.93 7.57
CA VAL A 53 8.70 -19.23 6.51
C VAL A 53 9.21 -17.88 7.03
N ALA A 54 8.36 -17.10 7.70
CA ALA A 54 8.77 -15.82 8.27
C ALA A 54 9.90 -15.99 9.28
N ARG A 55 9.78 -16.95 10.22
CA ARG A 55 10.82 -17.25 11.20
C ARG A 55 12.14 -17.64 10.53
N TYR A 56 12.08 -18.55 9.56
CA TYR A 56 13.25 -19.00 8.80
C TYR A 56 13.96 -17.84 8.10
N ILE A 57 13.23 -16.96 7.42
CA ILE A 57 13.83 -15.81 6.72
C ILE A 57 14.40 -14.81 7.73
N LEU A 58 13.68 -14.50 8.82
CA LEU A 58 14.18 -13.60 9.86
C LEU A 58 15.48 -14.12 10.48
N ASP A 59 15.54 -15.41 10.85
CA ASP A 59 16.75 -16.03 11.40
C ASP A 59 17.92 -15.97 10.43
N LYS A 60 17.67 -16.27 9.15
CA LYS A 60 18.70 -16.22 8.09
C LYS A 60 19.28 -14.81 7.89
N ASN A 61 18.53 -13.76 8.22
CA ASN A 61 18.96 -12.37 8.11
C ASN A 61 19.40 -11.77 9.47
N GLY A 62 19.55 -12.59 10.51
CA GLY A 62 20.01 -12.14 11.84
C GLY A 62 18.97 -11.34 12.63
N LEU A 63 17.68 -11.49 12.31
CA LEU A 63 16.55 -10.81 12.96
C LEU A 63 15.86 -11.74 13.98
N ASN A 64 16.66 -12.34 14.87
CA ASN A 64 16.15 -13.29 15.87
C ASN A 64 15.24 -12.62 16.91
N GLU A 65 15.42 -11.31 17.14
CA GLU A 65 14.66 -10.52 18.09
C GLU A 65 13.26 -10.14 17.58
N VAL A 66 13.00 -10.24 16.27
CA VAL A 66 11.68 -9.95 15.70
C VAL A 66 10.73 -11.08 16.07
N ARG A 67 9.72 -10.75 16.88
CA ARG A 67 8.68 -11.70 17.30
C ARG A 67 7.64 -11.86 16.19
N ILE A 68 7.03 -13.04 16.11
CA ILE A 68 5.93 -13.31 15.18
C ILE A 68 4.68 -13.51 16.02
N GLU A 69 3.65 -12.72 15.74
CA GLU A 69 2.37 -12.75 16.45
C GLU A 69 1.22 -12.92 15.45
N GLN A 70 0.11 -13.48 15.92
CA GLN A 70 -1.10 -13.56 15.14
C GLN A 70 -1.97 -12.32 15.40
N VAL A 71 -2.49 -11.70 14.34
CA VAL A 71 -3.44 -10.58 14.42
C VAL A 71 -4.80 -11.00 13.86
N ARG A 72 -5.87 -10.38 14.36
CA ARG A 72 -7.24 -10.65 13.87
C ARG A 72 -7.46 -10.01 12.49
N GLY A 73 -8.41 -10.57 11.74
CA GLY A 73 -8.78 -10.09 10.40
C GLY A 73 -8.18 -10.95 9.29
N VAL A 74 -8.40 -10.52 8.05
CA VAL A 74 -7.94 -11.19 6.84
C VAL A 74 -7.06 -10.19 6.08
N LEU A 75 -5.88 -10.62 5.63
CA LEU A 75 -4.91 -9.74 4.96
C LEU A 75 -4.59 -8.48 5.79
N THR A 76 -4.50 -8.66 7.11
CA THR A 76 -4.12 -7.62 8.09
C THR A 76 -2.65 -7.73 8.51
N ASP A 77 -1.89 -8.53 7.76
CA ASP A 77 -0.48 -8.79 7.93
C ASP A 77 0.33 -7.48 7.85
N HIS A 78 1.23 -7.27 8.80
CA HIS A 78 2.14 -6.13 8.78
C HIS A 78 3.35 -6.36 9.68
N TYR A 79 4.49 -5.81 9.29
CA TYR A 79 5.61 -5.59 10.20
C TYR A 79 5.49 -4.24 10.95
N ASP A 80 5.70 -4.27 12.26
CA ASP A 80 5.74 -3.11 13.13
C ASP A 80 7.19 -2.80 13.54
N PRO A 81 7.81 -1.73 12.99
CA PRO A 81 9.19 -1.39 13.28
C PRO A 81 9.40 -0.87 14.72
N ARG A 82 8.36 -0.32 15.36
CA ARG A 82 8.48 0.22 16.73
C ARG A 82 8.48 -0.91 17.75
N ALA A 83 7.57 -1.87 17.60
CA ALA A 83 7.49 -3.03 18.47
C ALA A 83 8.47 -4.16 18.09
N ARG A 84 9.05 -4.10 16.88
CA ARG A 84 9.81 -5.18 16.24
C ARG A 84 9.02 -6.50 16.25
N VAL A 85 7.77 -6.41 15.80
CA VAL A 85 6.85 -7.55 15.73
C VAL A 85 6.35 -7.68 14.30
N LEU A 86 6.39 -8.90 13.77
CA LEU A 86 5.75 -9.27 12.53
C LEU A 86 4.39 -9.90 12.87
N ARG A 87 3.31 -9.25 12.45
CA ARG A 87 1.94 -9.69 12.72
C ARG A 87 1.36 -10.33 11.47
N LEU A 88 0.83 -11.54 11.60
CA LEU A 88 0.23 -12.28 10.50
C LEU A 88 -1.24 -12.59 10.79
N SER A 89 -2.09 -12.52 9.75
CA SER A 89 -3.49 -12.95 9.83
C SER A 89 -3.55 -14.46 10.09
N PRO A 90 -4.66 -15.00 10.63
CA PRO A 90 -4.77 -16.44 10.92
C PRO A 90 -4.47 -17.32 9.70
N GLU A 91 -4.99 -16.95 8.54
CA GLU A 91 -4.84 -17.70 7.29
C GLU A 91 -3.40 -17.70 6.77
N VAL A 92 -2.64 -16.63 7.03
CA VAL A 92 -1.24 -16.52 6.65
C VAL A 92 -0.35 -17.20 7.69
N TYR A 93 -0.62 -16.97 8.98
CA TYR A 93 0.16 -17.51 10.10
C TYR A 93 0.23 -19.05 10.06
N SER A 94 -0.94 -19.72 9.97
CA SER A 94 -1.02 -21.19 9.97
C SER A 94 -1.09 -21.80 8.58
N GLY A 95 -1.34 -21.02 7.53
CA GLY A 95 -1.46 -21.53 6.17
C GLY A 95 -0.11 -21.83 5.53
N SER A 96 -0.06 -22.91 4.75
CA SER A 96 1.13 -23.34 3.99
C SER A 96 0.95 -23.16 2.47
N SER A 97 0.08 -22.21 2.06
CA SER A 97 -0.21 -21.93 0.65
C SER A 97 0.80 -20.97 0.02
N ILE A 98 0.82 -20.87 -1.32
CA ILE A 98 1.63 -19.86 -2.04
C ILE A 98 1.26 -18.45 -1.58
N ALA A 99 -0.02 -18.16 -1.34
CA ALA A 99 -0.42 -16.86 -0.80
C ALA A 99 0.16 -16.63 0.60
N SER A 100 0.04 -17.61 1.50
CA SER A 100 0.52 -17.51 2.89
C SER A 100 2.04 -17.27 2.94
N VAL A 101 2.83 -18.07 2.21
CA VAL A 101 4.29 -17.93 2.22
C VAL A 101 4.75 -16.64 1.52
N SER A 102 4.03 -16.17 0.50
CA SER A 102 4.35 -14.92 -0.20
C SER A 102 4.08 -13.70 0.67
N VAL A 103 2.91 -13.62 1.29
CA VAL A 103 2.53 -12.50 2.18
C VAL A 103 3.45 -12.47 3.40
N ALA A 104 3.69 -13.61 4.05
CA ALA A 104 4.62 -13.66 5.18
C ALA A 104 6.04 -13.21 4.80
N SER A 105 6.54 -13.61 3.63
CA SER A 105 7.85 -13.18 3.14
C SER A 105 7.91 -11.69 2.78
N HIS A 106 6.80 -11.11 2.29
CA HIS A 106 6.67 -9.67 2.05
C HIS A 106 6.83 -8.87 3.35
N GLU A 107 6.16 -9.31 4.43
CA GLU A 107 6.28 -8.67 5.74
C GLU A 107 7.68 -8.79 6.32
N VAL A 108 8.36 -9.93 6.11
CA VAL A 108 9.78 -10.04 6.47
C VAL A 108 10.63 -9.10 5.61
N GLY A 109 10.25 -8.86 4.35
CA GLY A 109 10.88 -7.84 3.50
C GLY A 109 10.90 -6.46 4.15
N HIS A 110 9.82 -6.05 4.82
CA HIS A 110 9.78 -4.80 5.60
C HIS A 110 10.68 -4.84 6.84
N ALA A 111 10.79 -5.99 7.52
CA ALA A 111 11.72 -6.16 8.63
C ALA A 111 13.19 -6.01 8.19
N ILE A 112 13.55 -6.60 7.04
CA ILE A 112 14.90 -6.47 6.46
C ILE A 112 15.15 -5.02 6.03
N GLN A 113 14.19 -4.35 5.39
CA GLN A 113 14.32 -2.92 5.05
C GLN A 113 14.57 -2.06 6.29
N HIS A 114 13.89 -2.37 7.40
CA HIS A 114 14.06 -1.65 8.66
C HIS A 114 15.46 -1.86 9.23
N GLN A 115 15.97 -3.10 9.21
CA GLN A 115 17.33 -3.44 9.63
C GLN A 115 18.40 -2.72 8.79
N ASP A 116 18.22 -2.69 7.47
CA ASP A 116 19.15 -2.07 6.52
C ASP A 116 19.12 -0.53 6.56
N GLY A 117 18.19 0.07 7.31
CA GLY A 117 17.99 1.52 7.30
C GLY A 117 17.54 2.05 5.93
N TYR A 118 16.68 1.30 5.22
CA TYR A 118 16.26 1.65 3.87
C TYR A 118 15.59 3.04 3.84
N PHE A 119 16.26 4.02 3.22
CA PHE A 119 15.88 5.43 3.29
C PHE A 119 14.39 5.72 2.94
N PRO A 120 13.82 5.15 1.84
CA PRO A 120 12.39 5.36 1.56
C PRO A 120 11.45 4.87 2.67
N LEU A 121 11.80 3.80 3.39
CA LEU A 121 11.02 3.33 4.54
C LEU A 121 11.09 4.32 5.71
N ILE A 122 12.27 4.87 5.99
CA ILE A 122 12.46 5.91 7.02
C ILE A 122 11.62 7.15 6.68
N LEU A 123 11.67 7.59 5.41
CA LEU A 123 10.90 8.73 4.94
C LEU A 123 9.39 8.46 5.05
N ARG A 124 8.91 7.30 4.58
CA ARG A 124 7.51 6.86 4.72
C ARG A 124 7.04 6.95 6.17
N ASN A 125 7.80 6.39 7.11
CA ASN A 125 7.43 6.34 8.52
C ASN A 125 7.41 7.73 9.17
N THR A 126 8.28 8.63 8.72
CA THR A 126 8.36 10.01 9.23
C THR A 126 7.17 10.85 8.78
N ILE A 127 6.75 10.71 7.52
CA ILE A 127 5.66 11.52 6.96
C ILE A 127 4.27 10.89 7.18
N ALA A 128 4.18 9.61 7.55
CA ALA A 128 2.91 8.90 7.74
C ALA A 128 1.92 9.62 8.68
N PRO A 129 2.31 10.12 9.87
CA PRO A 129 1.38 10.83 10.75
C PRO A 129 0.83 12.11 10.10
N ILE A 130 1.68 12.84 9.39
CA ILE A 130 1.32 14.09 8.70
C ILE A 130 0.34 13.78 7.56
N ALA A 131 0.60 12.74 6.78
CA ALA A 131 -0.27 12.32 5.69
C ALA A 131 -1.63 11.84 6.19
N MET A 132 -1.67 11.04 7.26
CA MET A 132 -2.92 10.53 7.87
C MET A 132 -3.76 11.65 8.46
N PHE A 133 -3.16 12.54 9.25
CA PHE A 133 -3.86 13.67 9.85
C PHE A 133 -4.28 14.70 8.79
N GLY A 134 -3.36 15.03 7.88
CA GLY A 134 -3.59 15.98 6.80
C GLY A 134 -4.73 15.55 5.88
N SER A 135 -4.76 14.29 5.44
CA SER A 135 -5.81 13.79 4.54
C SER A 135 -7.22 13.94 5.12
N ASN A 136 -7.39 13.70 6.42
CA ASN A 136 -8.68 13.86 7.10
C ASN A 136 -9.11 15.32 7.25
N LEU A 137 -8.17 16.27 7.23
CA LEU A 137 -8.46 17.70 7.35
C LEU A 137 -8.63 18.41 6.01
N VAL A 138 -8.25 17.79 4.89
CA VAL A 138 -8.31 18.40 3.55
C VAL A 138 -9.72 18.93 3.25
N TRP A 139 -10.76 18.12 3.47
CA TRP A 139 -12.13 18.56 3.19
C TRP A 139 -12.60 19.69 4.13
N ILE A 140 -12.17 19.68 5.40
CA ILE A 140 -12.46 20.76 6.37
C ILE A 140 -11.85 22.06 5.88
N PHE A 141 -10.56 22.05 5.52
CA PHE A 141 -9.87 23.23 5.04
C PHE A 141 -10.41 23.73 3.70
N ILE A 142 -10.82 22.82 2.81
CA ILE A 142 -11.50 23.19 1.58
C ILE A 142 -12.81 23.93 1.93
N ILE A 143 -13.67 23.40 2.80
CA ILE A 143 -14.93 24.03 3.21
C ILE A 143 -14.70 25.38 3.89
N LEU A 144 -13.78 25.46 4.86
CA LEU A 144 -13.38 26.72 5.48
C LEU A 144 -12.88 27.72 4.45
N GLY A 145 -12.23 27.23 3.41
CA GLY A 145 -11.76 28.00 2.28
C GLY A 145 -12.86 28.64 1.45
N PHE A 146 -13.97 27.92 1.30
CA PHE A 146 -15.17 28.41 0.64
C PHE A 146 -15.94 29.43 1.48
N ILE A 147 -15.95 29.27 2.81
CA ILE A 147 -16.76 30.10 3.72
C ILE A 147 -16.02 31.36 4.16
N PHE A 148 -14.74 31.24 4.50
CA PHE A 148 -13.99 32.29 5.18
C PHE A 148 -12.93 32.96 4.30
N SER A 149 -12.02 32.18 3.70
CA SER A 149 -10.88 32.75 2.97
C SER A 149 -10.18 31.75 2.05
N PRO A 150 -9.77 32.15 0.83
CA PRO A 150 -8.94 31.32 -0.06
C PRO A 150 -7.64 30.79 0.56
N PHE A 151 -7.16 31.39 1.66
CA PHE A 151 -6.02 30.88 2.44
C PHE A 151 -6.21 29.42 2.87
N PHE A 152 -7.40 29.05 3.37
CA PHE A 152 -7.67 27.69 3.82
C PHE A 152 -7.72 26.68 2.65
N ILE A 153 -8.10 27.13 1.44
CA ILE A 153 -8.02 26.29 0.24
C ILE A 153 -6.55 25.93 -0.06
N ASN A 154 -5.66 26.92 -0.03
CA ASN A 154 -4.22 26.69 -0.25
C ASN A 154 -3.63 25.76 0.82
N LEU A 155 -4.06 25.90 2.08
CA LEU A 155 -3.66 25.01 3.16
C LEU A 155 -4.16 23.57 2.95
N GLY A 156 -5.42 23.40 2.55
CA GLY A 156 -5.99 22.10 2.19
C GLY A 156 -5.24 21.43 1.03
N ILE A 157 -4.89 22.20 -0.01
CA ILE A 157 -4.07 21.71 -1.13
C ILE A 157 -2.67 21.30 -0.65
N ALA A 158 -2.02 22.09 0.21
CA ALA A 158 -0.71 21.75 0.75
C ALA A 158 -0.73 20.44 1.56
N LEU A 159 -1.76 20.23 2.39
CA LEU A 159 -1.97 18.96 3.10
C LEU A 159 -2.22 17.79 2.14
N PHE A 160 -2.96 18.03 1.07
CA PHE A 160 -3.21 17.00 0.07
C PHE A 160 -1.96 16.63 -0.73
N ILE A 161 -1.08 17.60 -1.02
CA ILE A 161 0.24 17.34 -1.62
C ILE A 161 1.07 16.44 -0.69
N ALA A 162 1.06 16.68 0.62
CA ALA A 162 1.75 15.80 1.58
C ALA A 162 1.21 14.36 1.54
N ALA A 163 -0.11 14.18 1.39
CA ALA A 163 -0.72 12.87 1.21
C ALA A 163 -0.28 12.18 -0.09
N VAL A 164 -0.24 12.93 -1.21
CA VAL A 164 0.26 12.41 -2.50
C VAL A 164 1.73 12.01 -2.42
N LEU A 165 2.57 12.84 -1.79
CA LEU A 165 3.98 12.53 -1.56
C LEU A 165 4.15 11.25 -0.72
N PHE A 166 3.31 11.05 0.29
CA PHE A 166 3.32 9.82 1.08
C PHE A 166 3.05 8.57 0.23
N GLN A 167 2.07 8.65 -0.68
CA GLN A 167 1.78 7.55 -1.63
C GLN A 167 2.96 7.27 -2.56
N ILE A 168 3.57 8.33 -3.12
CA ILE A 168 4.74 8.21 -3.99
C ILE A 168 5.93 7.58 -3.27
N VAL A 169 6.21 7.99 -2.03
CA VAL A 169 7.30 7.43 -1.20
C VAL A 169 7.01 5.99 -0.78
N THR A 170 5.74 5.62 -0.62
CA THR A 170 5.35 4.25 -0.24
C THR A 170 5.59 3.26 -1.39
N LEU A 171 5.42 3.65 -2.65
CA LEU A 171 5.64 2.78 -3.81
C LEU A 171 7.01 2.04 -3.82
N PRO A 172 8.16 2.73 -3.74
CA PRO A 172 9.46 2.05 -3.76
C PRO A 172 9.65 1.14 -2.54
N VAL A 173 9.03 1.44 -1.40
CA VAL A 173 9.07 0.59 -0.20
C VAL A 173 8.40 -0.76 -0.49
N GLU A 174 7.19 -0.75 -1.06
CA GLU A 174 6.41 -1.95 -1.34
C GLU A 174 7.04 -2.81 -2.46
N PHE A 175 7.55 -2.17 -3.52
CA PHE A 175 8.27 -2.88 -4.58
C PHE A 175 9.58 -3.50 -4.08
N ASN A 176 10.33 -2.79 -3.24
CA ASN A 176 11.57 -3.31 -2.67
C ASN A 176 11.31 -4.46 -1.69
N ALA A 177 10.24 -4.38 -0.88
CA ALA A 177 9.82 -5.47 0.01
C ALA A 177 9.43 -6.72 -0.79
N SER A 178 8.60 -6.55 -1.84
CA SER A 178 8.24 -7.64 -2.76
C SER A 178 9.47 -8.29 -3.41
N ARG A 179 10.45 -7.49 -3.85
CA ARG A 179 11.69 -8.00 -4.45
C ARG A 179 12.51 -8.82 -3.46
N ARG A 180 12.65 -8.34 -2.22
CA ARG A 180 13.35 -9.07 -1.15
C ARG A 180 12.63 -10.36 -0.79
N ALA A 181 11.30 -10.31 -0.70
CA ALA A 181 10.48 -11.49 -0.44
C ALA A 181 10.70 -12.57 -1.50
N LEU A 182 10.63 -12.20 -2.78
CA LEU A 182 10.85 -13.13 -3.88
C LEU A 182 12.26 -13.73 -3.83
N GLN A 183 13.30 -12.90 -3.62
CA GLN A 183 14.68 -13.37 -3.49
C GLN A 183 14.85 -14.37 -2.34
N GLN A 184 14.17 -14.16 -1.20
CA GLN A 184 14.23 -15.10 -0.08
C GLN A 184 13.49 -16.41 -0.39
N LEU A 185 12.36 -16.33 -1.09
CA LEU A 185 11.59 -17.50 -1.51
C LEU A 185 12.35 -18.36 -2.54
N GLU A 186 13.02 -17.73 -3.50
CA GLU A 186 13.86 -18.38 -4.52
C GLU A 186 15.06 -19.13 -3.93
N ASN A 187 15.54 -18.70 -2.75
CA ASN A 187 16.69 -19.29 -2.05
C ASN A 187 16.36 -20.59 -1.31
N GLY A 188 15.51 -21.44 -1.89
CA GLY A 188 15.23 -22.79 -1.42
C GLY A 188 14.01 -22.94 -0.53
N ILE A 189 13.16 -21.90 -0.39
CA ILE A 189 11.91 -22.01 0.37
C ILE A 189 10.78 -22.53 -0.51
N ILE A 190 10.70 -22.11 -1.77
CA ILE A 190 9.71 -22.65 -2.73
C ILE A 190 10.41 -23.29 -3.91
N SER A 191 9.72 -24.23 -4.57
CA SER A 191 10.25 -24.87 -5.76
C SER A 191 10.25 -23.92 -6.95
N ARG A 192 11.13 -24.17 -7.94
CA ARG A 192 11.27 -23.28 -9.10
C ARG A 192 9.98 -23.08 -9.88
N ASP A 193 9.14 -24.11 -9.97
CA ASP A 193 7.83 -24.05 -10.63
C ASP A 193 6.75 -23.27 -9.83
N GLN A 194 7.05 -22.86 -8.60
CA GLN A 194 6.19 -22.04 -7.75
C GLN A 194 6.63 -20.56 -7.68
N ILE A 195 7.80 -20.21 -8.19
CA ILE A 195 8.34 -18.83 -8.17
C ILE A 195 7.41 -17.87 -8.92
N ASP A 196 7.00 -18.20 -10.14
CA ASP A 196 6.09 -17.36 -10.95
C ASP A 196 4.75 -17.12 -10.26
N GLN A 197 4.30 -18.09 -9.43
CA GLN A 197 3.05 -18.00 -8.68
C GLN A 197 3.20 -17.04 -7.49
N ALA A 198 4.30 -17.11 -6.76
CA ALA A 198 4.64 -16.18 -5.70
C ALA A 198 4.84 -14.75 -6.25
N GLU A 199 5.58 -14.61 -7.35
CA GLU A 199 5.76 -13.31 -8.01
C GLU A 199 4.43 -12.72 -8.47
N SER A 200 3.54 -13.54 -9.06
CA SER A 200 2.21 -13.10 -9.47
C SER A 200 1.34 -12.65 -8.29
N MET A 201 1.46 -13.31 -7.14
CA MET A 201 0.77 -12.92 -5.90
C MET A 201 1.30 -11.56 -5.39
N LEU A 202 2.62 -11.39 -5.31
CA LEU A 202 3.26 -10.14 -4.87
C LEU A 202 3.00 -8.98 -5.82
N LYS A 203 3.06 -9.19 -7.14
CA LYS A 203 2.72 -8.17 -8.15
C LYS A 203 1.26 -7.72 -8.03
N ALA A 204 0.34 -8.64 -7.74
CA ALA A 204 -1.06 -8.30 -7.53
C ALA A 204 -1.27 -7.42 -6.29
N ALA A 205 -0.49 -7.64 -5.22
CA ALA A 205 -0.47 -6.76 -4.06
C ALA A 205 0.14 -5.39 -4.40
N ALA A 206 1.30 -5.35 -5.07
CA ALA A 206 1.96 -4.09 -5.46
C ALA A 206 1.06 -3.18 -6.33
N LEU A 207 0.19 -3.77 -7.15
CA LEU A 207 -0.74 -3.05 -8.01
C LEU A 207 -1.71 -2.15 -7.22
N THR A 208 -2.09 -2.53 -5.99
CA THR A 208 -3.00 -1.71 -5.17
C THR A 208 -2.34 -0.41 -4.73
N TYR A 209 -1.04 -0.42 -4.45
CA TYR A 209 -0.27 0.79 -4.13
C TYR A 209 -0.11 1.71 -5.34
N VAL A 210 0.13 1.13 -6.53
CA VAL A 210 0.15 1.89 -7.80
C VAL A 210 -1.18 2.58 -8.01
N ALA A 211 -2.28 1.85 -7.83
CA ALA A 211 -3.61 2.41 -8.02
C ALA A 211 -3.94 3.50 -6.98
N ALA A 212 -3.61 3.29 -5.71
CA ALA A 212 -3.80 4.30 -4.67
C ALA A 212 -3.03 5.59 -4.99
N THR A 213 -1.81 5.47 -5.52
CA THR A 213 -1.00 6.61 -5.92
C THR A 213 -1.62 7.35 -7.11
N LEU A 214 -2.11 6.63 -8.13
CA LEU A 214 -2.80 7.23 -9.26
C LEU A 214 -4.08 7.96 -8.84
N VAL A 215 -4.89 7.37 -7.95
CA VAL A 215 -6.08 8.03 -7.41
C VAL A 215 -5.70 9.32 -6.68
N ALA A 216 -4.67 9.29 -5.83
CA ALA A 216 -4.21 10.47 -5.10
C ALA A 216 -3.73 11.59 -6.06
N ILE A 217 -2.95 11.24 -7.09
CA ILE A 217 -2.49 12.21 -8.10
C ILE A 217 -3.67 12.76 -8.90
N SER A 218 -4.60 11.91 -9.35
CA SER A 218 -5.79 12.33 -10.09
C SER A 218 -6.67 13.30 -9.31
N GLU A 219 -6.88 13.05 -8.01
CA GLU A 219 -7.61 13.98 -7.14
C GLU A 219 -6.86 15.31 -6.96
N LEU A 220 -5.53 15.30 -6.88
CA LEU A 220 -4.74 16.52 -6.77
C LEU A 220 -4.87 17.35 -8.05
N LEU A 221 -4.74 16.72 -9.22
CA LEU A 221 -4.93 17.37 -10.51
C LEU A 221 -6.33 17.95 -10.64
N ARG A 222 -7.37 17.23 -10.17
CA ARG A 222 -8.74 17.74 -10.13
C ARG A 222 -8.84 18.99 -9.25
N LEU A 223 -8.31 18.94 -8.02
CA LEU A 223 -8.33 20.08 -7.09
C LEU A 223 -7.62 21.31 -7.66
N LEU A 224 -6.46 21.12 -8.28
CA LEU A 224 -5.72 22.20 -8.95
C LEU A 224 -6.50 22.78 -10.14
N ALA A 225 -7.10 21.93 -10.98
CA ALA A 225 -7.90 22.38 -12.13
C ALA A 225 -9.13 23.20 -11.71
N ILE A 226 -9.81 22.80 -10.63
CA ILE A 226 -10.97 23.55 -10.08
C ILE A 226 -10.53 24.89 -9.49
N THR A 227 -9.40 24.92 -8.78
CA THR A 227 -8.90 26.13 -8.12
C THR A 227 -8.36 27.14 -9.13
N ASN A 228 -7.67 26.68 -10.18
CA ASN A 228 -7.10 27.55 -11.21
C ASN A 228 -8.16 28.20 -12.11
N ARG A 229 -9.32 27.56 -12.31
CA ARG A 229 -10.46 28.16 -13.05
C ARG A 229 -11.16 29.30 -12.31
N ARG A 230 -10.80 29.57 -11.04
CA ARG A 230 -11.40 30.60 -10.20
C ARG A 230 -10.49 31.80 -9.93
N ARG A 231 -9.21 31.71 -10.26
CA ARG A 231 -8.28 32.83 -10.28
C ARG A 231 -8.29 33.46 -11.65
#